data_AF-A8I7I1-F1
#
_entry.id   AF-A8I7I1-F1
#
_cell.length_a   1.000
_cell.length_b   1.000
_cell.length_c   1.000
_cell.angle_alpha   90.00
_cell.angle_beta   90.00
_cell.angle_gamma   90.00
#
_symmetry.space_group_name_H-M   'P 1'
#
loop_
_entity.id
_entity.type
_entity.pdbx_description
1 polymer ?
#
loop_
_entity_poly.entity_id
_entity_poly.type
_entity_poly.pdbx_seq_one_letter_code
_entity_poly.pdbx_strand_id
1 'polypeptide(L)'
;MPERYASSEPSDVADEKVPGWTPELGTRLKEVLKRVGGLRQASTIVGYKAEQIAKWRDGNARPPFYALQTLAKAAGVSLDWIAGTETSPGAPIVERSPAVSVDDELMGRITDAIARLYKDERVGLAPIDLGRLTARKYAEVVAATDDAAERLAMIKLIVTQLRADLRSTAEAPGTGKRLA
;
A
#
# COMPACT_ATOMS: atom_id res chain seq x y z
N MET A 1 21.96 71.49 22.35
CA MET A 1 21.12 70.62 21.51
C MET A 1 21.21 69.22 22.09
N PRO A 2 20.22 68.77 22.91
CA PRO A 2 20.20 67.41 23.43
C PRO A 2 19.48 66.45 22.47
N GLU A 3 20.09 65.30 22.24
CA GLU A 3 19.60 64.22 21.37
C GLU A 3 18.26 63.66 21.86
N ARG A 4 17.34 63.49 20.92
CA ARG A 4 16.05 62.85 21.13
C ARG A 4 16.26 61.34 21.29
N TYR A 5 16.15 60.84 22.52
CA TYR A 5 15.83 59.44 22.76
C TYR A 5 14.37 59.24 22.35
N ALA A 6 14.15 58.76 21.13
CA ALA A 6 12.86 58.22 20.73
C ALA A 6 12.69 56.88 21.44
N SER A 7 11.73 56.83 22.37
CA SER A 7 11.18 55.61 22.93
C SER A 7 10.87 54.63 21.81
N SER A 8 11.61 53.52 21.77
CA SER A 8 11.24 52.37 20.97
C SER A 8 10.02 51.71 21.61
N GLU A 9 8.85 51.94 21.01
CA GLU A 9 7.65 51.15 21.22
C GLU A 9 7.96 49.66 21.00
N PRO A 10 7.39 48.73 21.80
CA PRO A 10 7.51 47.31 21.50
C PRO A 10 6.71 47.02 20.22
N SER A 11 7.42 46.70 19.14
CA SER A 11 6.80 46.26 17.90
C SER A 11 6.13 44.91 18.13
N ASP A 12 4.81 44.92 18.21
CA ASP A 12 3.92 43.77 18.11
C ASP A 12 4.01 43.19 16.67
N VAL A 13 5.14 42.53 16.36
CA VAL A 13 5.26 41.74 15.14
C VAL A 13 4.52 40.44 15.38
N ALA A 14 3.34 40.33 14.77
CA ALA A 14 2.61 39.08 14.64
C ALA A 14 3.58 37.96 14.25
N ASP A 15 3.53 36.87 15.02
CA ASP A 15 4.41 35.71 14.99
C ASP A 15 4.32 34.99 13.63
N GLU A 16 4.96 35.56 12.59
CA GLU A 16 4.92 35.08 11.20
C GLU A 16 5.68 33.75 11.12
N LYS A 17 4.93 32.66 11.01
CA LYS A 17 5.47 31.31 10.93
C LYS A 17 6.26 31.11 9.64
N VAL A 18 7.20 30.17 9.67
CA VAL A 18 8.00 29.86 8.49
C VAL A 18 7.12 29.44 7.31
N PRO A 19 7.44 29.86 6.06
CA PRO A 19 6.67 29.48 4.89
C PRO A 19 6.46 27.97 4.77
N GLY A 20 5.21 27.56 4.50
CA GLY A 20 4.82 26.15 4.39
C GLY A 20 4.52 25.45 5.72
N TRP A 21 4.64 26.14 6.86
CA TRP A 21 4.12 25.62 8.12
C TRP A 21 2.60 25.75 8.18
N THR A 22 1.93 24.73 8.70
CA THR A 22 0.49 24.73 8.97
C THR A 22 0.21 24.32 10.42
N PRO A 23 -0.89 24.79 11.03
CA PRO A 23 -1.31 24.34 12.36
C PRO A 23 -1.48 22.82 12.45
N GLU A 24 -1.89 22.20 11.35
CA GLU A 24 -2.02 20.76 11.22
C GLU A 24 -0.66 20.06 11.33
N LEU A 25 0.37 20.53 10.60
CA LEU A 25 1.73 20.00 10.72
C LEU A 25 2.24 20.10 12.16
N GLY A 26 2.05 21.24 12.82
CA GLY A 26 2.42 21.42 14.22
C GLY A 26 1.71 20.43 15.16
N THR A 27 0.41 20.21 14.94
CA THR A 27 -0.41 19.27 15.72
C THR A 27 0.04 17.82 15.50
N ARG A 28 0.30 17.42 14.26
CA ARG A 28 0.77 16.08 13.91
C ARG A 28 2.19 15.83 14.40
N LEU A 29 3.07 16.84 14.32
CA LEU A 29 4.42 16.77 14.89
C LEU A 29 4.38 16.65 16.42
N LYS A 30 3.44 17.31 17.10
CA LYS A 30 3.22 17.12 18.55
C LYS A 30 2.85 15.67 18.88
N GLU A 31 2.01 15.04 18.07
CA GLU A 31 1.64 13.63 18.23
C GLU A 31 2.82 12.68 17.97
N VAL A 32 3.63 12.94 16.93
CA VAL A 32 4.90 12.23 16.69
C VAL A 32 5.82 12.31 17.90
N LEU A 33 6.00 13.51 18.46
CA LEU A 33 6.82 13.72 19.65
C LEU A 33 6.29 12.95 20.85
N LYS A 34 4.97 12.86 21.03
CA LYS A 34 4.35 12.05 22.10
C LYS A 34 4.66 10.55 21.92
N ARG A 35 4.54 10.03 20.70
CA ARG A 35 4.79 8.61 20.37
C ARG A 35 6.22 8.20 20.58
N VAL A 36 7.19 9.06 20.24
CA VAL A 36 8.61 8.76 20.46
C VAL A 36 9.06 8.96 21.90
N GLY A 37 8.19 9.37 22.83
CA GLY A 37 8.56 9.57 24.25
C GLY A 37 8.97 11.00 24.63
N GLY A 38 8.60 12.00 23.83
CA GLY A 38 8.76 13.42 24.10
C GLY A 38 10.02 14.04 23.48
N LEU A 39 10.22 15.34 23.74
CA LEU A 39 11.31 16.14 23.15
C LEU A 39 12.71 15.62 23.49
N ARG A 40 12.90 15.07 24.70
CA ARG A 40 14.19 14.49 25.12
C ARG A 40 14.56 13.26 24.29
N GLN A 41 13.60 12.36 24.09
CA GLN A 41 13.84 11.15 23.30
C GLN A 41 13.97 11.49 21.81
N ALA A 42 13.16 12.43 21.30
CA ALA A 42 13.30 12.95 19.95
C ALA A 42 14.69 13.56 19.70
N SER A 43 15.22 14.32 20.67
CA SER A 43 16.57 14.90 20.62
C SER A 43 17.66 13.83 20.46
N THR A 44 17.58 12.74 21.22
CA THR A 44 18.48 11.59 21.07
C THR A 44 18.34 10.91 19.69
N ILE A 45 17.12 10.79 19.17
CA ILE A 45 16.85 10.12 17.88
C ILE A 45 17.42 10.91 16.69
N VAL A 46 17.26 12.23 16.67
CA VAL A 46 17.66 13.05 15.50
C VAL A 46 18.96 13.84 15.68
N GLY A 47 19.53 13.88 16.90
CA GLY A 47 20.76 14.62 17.19
C GLY A 47 20.60 16.14 17.25
N TYR A 48 19.38 16.66 17.41
CA TYR A 48 19.08 18.09 17.55
C TYR A 48 18.64 18.43 18.96
N LYS A 49 18.88 19.67 19.41
CA LYS A 49 18.46 20.13 20.74
C LYS A 49 16.93 20.15 20.86
N ALA A 50 16.41 19.86 22.05
CA ALA A 50 14.98 19.85 22.32
C ALA A 50 14.29 21.18 21.98
N GLU A 51 14.94 22.32 22.24
CA GLU A 51 14.40 23.64 21.89
C GLU A 51 14.27 23.83 20.38
N GLN A 52 15.21 23.29 19.60
CA GLN A 52 15.16 23.36 18.14
C GLN A 52 14.02 22.53 17.57
N ILE A 53 13.78 21.35 18.15
CA ILE A 53 12.66 20.48 17.78
C ILE A 53 11.32 21.15 18.16
N ALA A 54 11.24 21.81 19.30
CA ALA A 54 10.05 22.58 19.70
C ALA A 54 9.76 23.72 18.71
N LYS A 55 10.79 24.44 18.23
CA LYS A 55 10.63 25.46 17.20
C LYS A 55 10.07 24.92 15.88
N TRP A 56 10.37 23.67 15.51
CA TRP A 56 9.76 23.03 14.34
C TRP A 56 8.27 22.77 14.52
N ARG A 57 7.88 22.28 15.69
CA ARG A 57 6.46 22.09 16.06
C ARG A 57 5.70 23.41 16.04
N ASP A 58 6.31 24.46 16.57
CA ASP A 58 5.68 25.76 16.74
C ASP A 58 5.75 26.65 15.49
N GLY A 59 6.40 26.17 14.42
CA GLY A 59 6.51 26.89 13.14
C GLY A 59 7.52 28.04 13.14
N ASN A 60 8.40 28.08 14.14
CA ASN A 60 9.43 29.13 14.30
C ASN A 60 10.74 28.74 13.61
N ALA A 61 10.87 27.51 13.13
CA ALA A 61 12.01 27.05 12.35
C ALA A 61 11.61 25.92 11.39
N ARG A 62 12.28 25.84 10.24
CA ARG A 62 12.07 24.73 9.30
C ARG A 62 12.80 23.46 9.78
N PRO A 63 12.11 22.33 9.92
CA PRO A 63 12.78 21.08 10.23
C PRO A 63 13.59 20.55 9.04
N PRO A 64 14.80 20.01 9.26
CA PRO A 64 15.54 19.27 8.24
C PRO A 64 14.77 18.03 7.80
N PHE A 65 14.77 17.74 6.49
CA PHE A 65 14.01 16.61 5.92
C PHE A 65 14.38 15.27 6.57
N TYR A 66 15.68 14.96 6.69
CA TYR A 66 16.14 13.71 7.31
C TYR A 66 15.76 13.60 8.79
N ALA A 67 15.70 14.72 9.52
CA ALA A 67 15.25 14.70 10.92
C ALA A 67 13.77 14.32 11.01
N LEU A 68 12.91 14.89 10.15
CA LEU A 68 11.50 14.49 10.07
C LEU A 68 11.34 13.03 9.66
N GLN A 69 12.10 12.57 8.66
CA GLN A 69 12.05 11.18 8.21
C GLN A 69 12.37 10.20 9.35
N THR A 70 13.41 10.49 10.11
CA THR A 70 13.82 9.65 11.25
C THR A 70 12.78 9.67 12.36
N LEU A 71 12.18 10.83 12.68
CA LEU A 71 11.08 10.91 13.66
C LEU A 71 9.83 10.17 13.19
N ALA A 72 9.48 10.28 11.91
CA ALA A 72 8.34 9.58 11.32
C ALA A 72 8.51 8.06 11.46
N LYS A 73 9.68 7.54 11.08
CA LYS A 73 10.04 6.13 11.25
C LYS A 73 9.99 5.69 12.70
N ALA A 74 10.58 6.47 13.62
CA ALA A 74 10.59 6.15 15.04
C ALA A 74 9.19 6.17 15.68
N ALA A 75 8.28 7.02 15.17
CA ALA A 75 6.89 7.10 15.62
C ALA A 75 5.94 6.12 14.92
N GLY A 76 6.42 5.37 13.92
CA GLY A 76 5.60 4.47 13.11
C GLY A 76 4.53 5.20 12.27
N VAL A 77 4.85 6.38 11.75
CA VAL A 77 3.93 7.18 10.89
C VAL A 77 4.57 7.52 9.53
N SER A 78 3.76 7.85 8.54
CA SER A 78 4.22 8.33 7.23
C SER A 78 4.62 9.83 7.28
N LEU A 79 5.54 10.24 6.39
CA LEU A 79 5.86 11.66 6.22
C LEU A 79 4.71 12.44 5.59
N ASP A 80 3.96 11.81 4.70
CA ASP A 80 2.74 12.34 4.09
C ASP A 80 1.68 12.67 5.14
N TRP A 81 1.53 11.80 6.15
CA TRP A 81 0.73 12.14 7.30
C TRP A 81 1.32 13.32 8.09
N ILE A 82 2.61 13.41 8.36
CA ILE A 82 3.13 14.61 9.06
C ILE A 82 2.87 15.90 8.25
N ALA A 83 2.94 15.82 6.92
CA ALA A 83 2.76 16.96 6.01
C ALA A 83 1.31 17.41 5.80
N GLY A 84 0.31 16.65 6.27
CA GLY A 84 -1.10 16.99 6.06
C GLY A 84 -1.76 16.33 4.85
N THR A 85 -1.02 15.53 4.06
CA THR A 85 -1.53 14.97 2.78
C THR A 85 -2.33 13.68 2.95
N GLU A 86 -2.18 12.99 4.09
CA GLU A 86 -2.95 11.78 4.44
C GLU A 86 -3.82 12.01 5.68
N THR A 87 -4.99 11.37 5.75
CA THR A 87 -5.94 11.56 6.87
C THR A 87 -5.62 10.70 8.10
N SER A 88 -4.80 9.64 7.97
CA SER A 88 -4.59 8.66 9.05
C SER A 88 -3.10 8.41 9.35
N PRO A 89 -2.66 8.44 10.63
CA PRO A 89 -1.26 8.31 11.04
C PRO A 89 -0.64 6.94 10.78
N GLY A 90 -1.49 5.94 10.54
CA GLY A 90 -1.12 4.56 10.30
C GLY A 90 -1.71 4.03 9.02
N ALA A 91 -1.88 4.86 7.98
CA ALA A 91 -1.84 4.30 6.64
C ALA A 91 -0.58 3.44 6.63
N PRO A 92 -0.70 2.11 6.45
CA PRO A 92 0.49 1.29 6.47
C PRO A 92 1.44 1.92 5.47
N ILE A 93 2.74 1.88 5.76
CA ILE A 93 3.69 1.78 4.66
C ILE A 93 3.33 0.44 4.02
N VAL A 94 2.26 0.45 3.23
CA VAL A 94 2.01 -0.57 2.26
C VAL A 94 3.23 -0.33 1.39
N GLU A 95 4.29 -1.10 1.62
CA GLU A 95 5.06 -1.58 0.49
C GLU A 95 3.98 -1.88 -0.52
N ARG A 96 3.81 -0.99 -1.51
CA ARG A 96 2.87 -1.24 -2.58
C ARG A 96 3.46 -2.49 -3.17
N SER A 97 3.00 -3.66 -2.71
CA SER A 97 3.04 -4.89 -3.47
C SER A 97 2.64 -4.40 -4.85
N PRO A 98 3.55 -4.48 -5.85
CA PRO A 98 3.35 -3.84 -7.12
C PRO A 98 1.93 -4.19 -7.51
N ALA A 99 1.08 -3.16 -7.67
CA ALA A 99 -0.34 -3.36 -7.89
C ALA A 99 -0.42 -4.45 -8.96
N VAL A 100 -0.88 -5.64 -8.58
CA VAL A 100 -0.80 -6.80 -9.46
C VAL A 100 -1.73 -6.44 -10.60
N SER A 101 -1.15 -5.95 -11.69
CA SER A 101 -1.89 -5.51 -12.85
C SER A 101 -2.39 -6.80 -13.46
N VAL A 102 -3.68 -7.07 -13.24
CA VAL A 102 -4.35 -8.19 -13.87
C VAL A 102 -4.48 -7.84 -15.34
N ASP A 103 -4.02 -8.73 -16.21
CA ASP A 103 -4.30 -8.71 -17.63
C ASP A 103 -5.74 -9.20 -17.81
N ASP A 104 -6.68 -8.24 -17.86
CA ASP A 104 -8.12 -8.50 -17.95
C ASP A 104 -8.48 -9.32 -19.21
N GLU A 105 -7.75 -9.11 -20.31
CA GLU A 105 -7.97 -9.85 -21.55
C GLU A 105 -7.55 -11.31 -21.42
N LEU A 106 -6.38 -11.56 -20.84
CA LEU A 106 -5.92 -12.92 -20.55
C LEU A 106 -6.86 -13.65 -19.59
N MET A 107 -7.28 -12.98 -18.51
CA MET A 107 -8.22 -13.50 -17.53
C MET A 107 -9.57 -13.87 -18.17
N GLY A 108 -10.09 -12.99 -19.03
CA GLY A 108 -11.32 -13.24 -19.79
C GLY A 108 -11.19 -14.45 -20.72
N ARG A 109 -10.09 -14.55 -21.48
CA ARG A 109 -9.84 -15.68 -22.39
C ARG A 109 -9.74 -17.02 -21.66
N ILE A 110 -9.08 -17.06 -20.51
CA ILE A 110 -8.99 -18.28 -19.68
C ILE A 110 -10.38 -18.66 -19.16
N THR A 111 -11.15 -17.69 -18.65
CA THR A 111 -12.50 -17.93 -18.13
C THR A 111 -13.41 -18.50 -19.21
N ASP A 112 -13.43 -17.88 -20.38
CA ASP A 112 -14.23 -18.33 -21.52
C ASP A 112 -13.84 -19.74 -21.97
N ALA A 113 -12.54 -20.03 -22.05
CA ALA A 113 -12.04 -21.34 -22.45
C ALA A 113 -12.45 -22.45 -21.48
N ILE A 114 -12.34 -22.20 -20.17
CA ILE A 114 -12.75 -23.15 -19.12
C ILE A 114 -14.26 -23.33 -19.13
N ALA A 115 -15.03 -22.25 -19.17
CA ALA A 115 -16.49 -22.32 -19.16
C ALA A 115 -17.04 -23.09 -20.36
N ARG A 116 -16.47 -22.88 -21.56
CA ARG A 116 -16.81 -23.63 -22.78
C ARG A 116 -16.45 -25.11 -22.63
N LEU A 117 -15.25 -25.42 -22.13
CA LEU A 117 -14.83 -26.81 -21.92
C LEU A 117 -15.80 -27.58 -21.01
N TYR A 118 -16.15 -27.03 -19.86
CA TYR A 118 -17.06 -27.69 -18.92
C TYR A 118 -18.46 -27.88 -19.51
N LYS A 119 -18.94 -26.90 -20.29
CA LYS A 119 -20.19 -27.01 -21.03
C LYS A 119 -20.13 -28.13 -22.09
N ASP A 120 -19.04 -28.21 -22.85
CA ASP A 120 -18.85 -29.21 -23.92
C ASP A 120 -18.77 -30.64 -23.35
N GLU A 121 -18.09 -30.82 -22.21
CA GLU A 121 -18.00 -32.10 -21.50
C GLU A 121 -19.26 -32.39 -20.64
N ARG A 122 -20.28 -31.50 -20.67
CA ARG A 122 -21.54 -31.60 -19.92
C ARG A 122 -21.35 -31.75 -18.40
N VAL A 123 -20.30 -31.13 -17.86
CA VAL A 123 -19.99 -31.11 -16.44
C VAL A 123 -20.44 -29.77 -15.85
N GLY A 124 -21.26 -29.82 -14.80
CA GLY A 124 -21.68 -28.62 -14.08
C GLY A 124 -20.51 -27.99 -13.31
N LEU A 125 -20.29 -26.69 -13.49
CA LEU A 125 -19.29 -25.92 -12.73
C LEU A 125 -19.98 -24.72 -12.08
N ALA A 126 -19.91 -24.63 -10.76
CA ALA A 126 -20.47 -23.49 -10.04
C ALA A 126 -19.69 -22.21 -10.38
N PRO A 127 -20.33 -21.02 -10.44
CA PRO A 127 -19.65 -19.77 -10.78
C PRO A 127 -18.45 -19.45 -9.88
N ILE A 128 -18.54 -19.77 -8.59
CA ILE A 128 -17.44 -19.57 -7.64
C ILE A 128 -16.24 -20.47 -7.95
N ASP A 129 -16.48 -21.70 -8.39
CA ASP A 129 -15.44 -22.66 -8.74
C ASP A 129 -14.80 -22.35 -10.09
N LEU A 130 -15.59 -21.84 -11.05
CA LEU A 130 -15.06 -21.25 -12.28
C LEU A 130 -14.10 -20.12 -11.97
N GLY A 131 -14.50 -19.15 -11.13
CA GLY A 131 -13.63 -18.03 -10.74
C GLY A 131 -12.33 -18.51 -10.08
N ARG A 132 -12.42 -19.48 -9.17
CA ARG A 132 -11.25 -20.07 -8.50
C ARG A 132 -10.32 -20.80 -9.47
N LEU A 133 -10.88 -21.59 -10.39
CA LEU A 133 -10.10 -22.34 -11.37
C LEU A 133 -9.43 -21.40 -12.38
N THR A 134 -10.15 -20.39 -12.87
CA THR A 134 -9.59 -19.32 -13.71
C THR A 134 -8.43 -18.65 -13.02
N ALA A 135 -8.59 -18.18 -11.78
CA ALA A 135 -7.53 -17.47 -11.07
C ALA A 135 -6.25 -18.31 -10.92
N ARG A 136 -6.39 -19.61 -10.60
CA ARG A 136 -5.24 -20.53 -10.53
C ARG A 136 -4.54 -20.67 -11.88
N LYS A 137 -5.31 -20.87 -12.95
CA LYS A 137 -4.77 -21.05 -14.30
C LYS A 137 -4.18 -19.77 -14.87
N TYR A 138 -4.75 -18.62 -14.56
CA TYR A 138 -4.18 -17.32 -14.87
C TYR A 138 -2.81 -17.15 -14.21
N ALA A 139 -2.70 -17.43 -12.90
CA ALA A 139 -1.42 -17.34 -12.19
C ALA A 139 -0.37 -18.29 -12.78
N GLU A 140 -0.75 -19.50 -13.19
CA GLU A 140 0.13 -20.47 -13.85
C GLU A 140 0.66 -19.92 -15.19
N VAL A 141 -0.21 -19.35 -16.02
CA VAL A 141 0.20 -18.76 -17.31
C VAL A 141 1.13 -17.57 -17.12
N VAL A 142 0.79 -16.64 -16.23
CA VAL A 142 1.60 -15.45 -15.97
C VAL A 142 2.96 -15.82 -15.36
N ALA A 143 3.02 -16.84 -14.51
CA ALA A 143 4.29 -17.31 -13.95
C ALA A 143 5.17 -18.04 -14.98
N ALA A 144 4.58 -18.63 -16.02
CA ALA A 144 5.30 -19.38 -17.03
C ALA A 144 5.90 -18.49 -18.13
N THR A 145 5.22 -17.41 -18.52
CA THR A 145 5.67 -16.57 -19.64
C THR A 145 5.06 -15.16 -19.65
N ASP A 146 5.88 -14.20 -20.07
CA ASP A 146 5.48 -12.82 -20.35
C ASP A 146 5.11 -12.59 -21.83
N ASP A 147 5.36 -13.56 -22.72
CA ASP A 147 5.07 -13.43 -24.15
C ASP A 147 3.60 -13.69 -24.49
N ALA A 148 2.98 -12.77 -25.22
CA ALA A 148 1.56 -12.83 -25.54
C ALA A 148 1.17 -14.02 -26.45
N ALA A 149 2.05 -14.44 -27.37
CA ALA A 149 1.79 -15.58 -28.25
C ALA A 149 1.91 -16.90 -27.49
N GLU A 150 2.89 -17.01 -26.58
CA GLU A 150 3.06 -18.18 -25.71
C GLU A 150 1.89 -18.33 -24.72
N ARG A 151 1.36 -17.23 -24.18
CA ARG A 151 0.14 -17.25 -23.33
C ARG A 151 -1.04 -17.91 -24.03
N LEU A 152 -1.23 -17.65 -25.32
CA LEU A 152 -2.30 -18.28 -26.11
C LEU A 152 -2.07 -19.79 -26.31
N ALA A 153 -0.81 -20.21 -26.48
CA ALA A 153 -0.47 -21.64 -26.56
C ALA A 153 -0.71 -22.33 -25.21
N MET A 154 -0.36 -21.68 -24.09
CA MET A 154 -0.61 -22.17 -22.74
C MET A 154 -2.10 -22.35 -22.45
N ILE A 155 -2.97 -21.44 -22.87
CA ILE A 155 -4.43 -21.59 -22.73
C ILE A 155 -4.90 -22.88 -23.42
N LYS A 156 -4.44 -23.17 -24.64
CA LYS A 156 -4.81 -24.40 -25.37
C LYS A 156 -4.32 -25.66 -24.65
N LEU A 157 -3.12 -25.60 -24.07
CA LEU A 157 -2.57 -26.70 -23.29
C LEU A 157 -3.41 -26.96 -22.03
N ILE A 158 -3.76 -25.89 -21.29
CA ILE A 158 -4.61 -25.96 -20.09
C ILE A 158 -5.95 -26.62 -20.41
N VAL A 159 -6.61 -26.21 -21.51
CA VAL A 159 -7.89 -26.82 -21.93
C VAL A 159 -7.72 -28.30 -22.26
N THR A 160 -6.63 -28.67 -22.95
CA THR A 160 -6.34 -30.07 -23.28
C THR A 160 -6.14 -30.93 -22.04
N GLN A 161 -5.38 -30.43 -21.06
CA GLN A 161 -5.14 -31.12 -19.79
C GLN A 161 -6.43 -31.27 -18.98
N LEU A 162 -7.18 -30.18 -18.79
CA LEU A 162 -8.46 -30.21 -18.05
C LEU A 162 -9.46 -31.17 -18.70
N ARG A 163 -9.50 -31.23 -20.04
CA ARG A 163 -10.34 -32.21 -20.74
C ARG A 163 -9.96 -33.65 -20.42
N ALA A 164 -8.66 -33.95 -20.42
CA ALA A 164 -8.16 -35.28 -20.10
C ALA A 164 -8.55 -35.66 -18.65
N ASP A 165 -8.38 -34.74 -17.71
CA ASP A 165 -8.73 -34.94 -16.29
C ASP A 165 -10.23 -35.19 -16.07
N LEU A 166 -11.08 -34.43 -16.76
CA LEU A 166 -12.54 -34.60 -16.69
C LEU A 166 -12.97 -35.98 -17.21
N ARG A 167 -12.38 -36.42 -18.31
CA ARG A 167 -12.70 -37.73 -18.91
C ARG A 167 -12.17 -38.89 -18.07
N SER A 168 -10.94 -38.80 -17.56
CA SER A 168 -10.40 -39.84 -16.68
C SER A 168 -11.21 -39.98 -15.39
N THR A 169 -11.71 -38.87 -14.84
CA THR A 169 -12.59 -38.89 -13.68
C THR A 169 -13.95 -39.53 -13.99
N ALA A 170 -14.49 -39.29 -15.20
CA ALA A 170 -15.73 -39.90 -15.67
C ALA A 170 -15.59 -41.41 -15.96
N GLU A 171 -14.40 -41.89 -16.29
CA GLU A 171 -14.08 -43.31 -16.57
C GLU A 171 -13.79 -44.13 -15.30
N ALA A 172 -13.59 -43.50 -14.15
CA ALA A 172 -13.34 -44.16 -12.85
C ALA A 172 -14.56 -44.26 -11.87
N PRO A 173 -15.82 -44.47 -12.29
CA PRO A 173 -16.92 -44.62 -11.33
C PRO A 173 -16.96 -46.07 -10.82
N GLY A 174 -16.16 -46.39 -9.80
CA GLY A 174 -16.26 -47.70 -9.14
C GLY A 174 -15.18 -48.08 -8.14
N THR A 175 -15.34 -47.68 -6.88
CA THR A 175 -15.16 -48.64 -5.76
C THR A 175 -16.11 -48.28 -4.64
N GLY A 176 -17.26 -48.97 -4.61
CA GLY A 176 -18.19 -48.88 -3.51
C GLY A 176 -17.61 -49.44 -2.22
N LYS A 177 -17.89 -48.76 -1.12
CA LYS A 177 -18.23 -49.44 0.14
C LYS A 177 -19.14 -48.52 0.97
N ARG A 178 -20.43 -48.79 0.84
CA ARG A 178 -21.36 -48.77 1.98
C ARG A 178 -20.90 -49.87 2.95
N LEU A 179 -20.61 -49.50 4.19
CA LEU A 179 -20.66 -50.33 5.41
C LEU A 179 -20.74 -49.27 6.51
N ALA A 180 -21.93 -48.94 6.98
CA ALA A 180 -22.67 -49.63 8.06
C ALA A 180 -22.60 -48.72 9.30
#